data_AF-A0AAU2PYY5-F1
#
_entry.id   AF-A0AAU2PYY5-F1
#
_cell.length_a   1.000
_cell.length_b   1.000
_cell.length_c   1.000
_cell.angle_alpha   90.00
_cell.angle_beta   90.00
_cell.angle_gamma   90.00
#
_symmetry.space_group_name_H-M   'P 1'
#
loop_
_entity.id
_entity.type
_entity.pdbx_description
1 polymer ?
#
loop_
_entity_poly.entity_id
_entity_poly.type
_entity_poly.pdbx_seq_one_letter_code
_entity_poly.pdbx_strand_id
1 'polypeptide(L)'
;MSARDERAALTPGTSLHDYALFRHGIEPDGRIPFDGYPLPDGHPPEPSRPRAGWSQARLALTAALMPALADPDPLRASEAVHRETAALAMPHRTLRSHVSRLVPPDDDAARRTARHLVRTGTTTAAVTVGMALLIRLGEAEDTAHLKTLGMLRGLAATASAALDPLDRQAAALLELRGRISSDPERALISAATTGSHEHTRNALLSIPGPVLAGRPRRLAEAADLPGLLRAHPGDPELSAVSLRLLHGMCGQADDRTDILDYGPAVPLYELLLAQPDLLPPAPDHHVLLLSTALDLHSGPAALLDWAPGSREALLGTLERSLSGTAEGASPLLAGWIRRHARLPFARTQAGASAGGPPALQVTAVQPGADSSAVETRFLVDGLPLLPALFRSGRGNVPEYLIDYAGLRAGPEPREVQLAGAYCAESCCGALYVTIRRDGDEVVWDGWRGIDTGRLPPDCRFDAAAYDAEVERAEQDLSWCWPARRTARLIAAALRERPDLLGRWGLAPSGVATAHDDPNTTVMRFVFPAPDGAEDRHGQPLRLYFDWRLPDDGSPPEERAAGALERIGRSDPKGFADLERGSSELAAALGYSWADGSDRDT
;
A
#
# COMPACT_ATOMS: atom_id res chain seq x y z
N MET A 1 -24.66 13.82 -35.98
CA MET A 1 -25.56 12.69 -35.68
C MET A 1 -25.70 12.58 -34.17
N SER A 2 -26.92 12.43 -33.65
CA SER A 2 -27.19 12.39 -32.21
C SER A 2 -26.89 11.00 -31.64
N ALA A 3 -26.45 10.91 -30.38
CA ALA A 3 -26.27 9.63 -29.66
C ALA A 3 -27.55 8.76 -29.61
N ARG A 4 -28.71 9.36 -29.93
CA ARG A 4 -30.00 8.66 -30.04
C ARG A 4 -30.18 7.98 -31.41
N ASP A 5 -29.53 8.48 -32.46
CA ASP A 5 -29.58 7.91 -33.81
C ASP A 5 -28.58 6.74 -33.96
N GLU A 6 -27.45 6.77 -33.23
CA GLU A 6 -26.51 5.64 -33.15
C GLU A 6 -27.10 4.40 -32.45
N ARG A 7 -28.00 4.59 -31.48
CA ARG A 7 -28.69 3.48 -30.78
C ARG A 7 -29.56 2.63 -31.71
N ALA A 8 -30.06 3.19 -32.81
CA ALA A 8 -30.90 2.46 -33.76
C ALA A 8 -30.10 1.61 -34.76
N ALA A 9 -28.77 1.80 -34.85
CA ALA A 9 -27.91 1.08 -35.80
C ALA A 9 -27.36 -0.26 -35.26
N LEU A 10 -27.51 -0.55 -33.96
CA LEU A 10 -27.06 -1.80 -33.35
C LEU A 10 -28.22 -2.79 -33.28
N THR A 11 -28.01 -3.98 -33.86
CA THR A 11 -28.99 -5.06 -33.80
C THR A 11 -29.07 -5.58 -32.36
N PRO A 12 -30.26 -5.85 -31.79
CA PRO A 12 -30.38 -6.53 -30.52
C PRO A 12 -29.56 -7.83 -30.54
N GLY A 13 -28.60 -7.97 -29.62
CA GLY A 13 -27.72 -9.15 -29.54
C GLY A 13 -26.33 -8.99 -30.15
N THR A 14 -25.88 -7.79 -30.56
CA THR A 14 -24.47 -7.55 -30.86
C THR A 14 -23.60 -7.86 -29.63
N SER A 15 -22.50 -8.60 -29.83
CA SER A 15 -21.55 -8.88 -28.75
C SER A 15 -20.92 -7.58 -28.23
N LEU A 16 -20.57 -7.53 -26.95
CA LEU A 16 -19.89 -6.36 -26.39
C LEU A 16 -18.51 -6.15 -27.02
N HIS A 17 -17.87 -7.22 -27.49
CA HIS A 17 -16.61 -7.16 -28.22
C HIS A 17 -16.78 -6.45 -29.58
N ASP A 18 -17.75 -6.88 -30.40
CA ASP A 18 -18.01 -6.27 -31.71
C ASP A 18 -18.48 -4.82 -31.57
N TYR A 19 -19.27 -4.54 -30.54
CA TYR A 19 -19.64 -3.17 -30.20
C TYR A 19 -18.42 -2.30 -29.89
N ALA A 20 -17.47 -2.78 -29.08
CA ALA A 20 -16.24 -2.05 -28.78
C ALA A 20 -15.40 -1.78 -30.04
N LEU A 21 -15.24 -2.77 -30.92
CA LEU A 21 -14.56 -2.59 -32.20
C LEU A 21 -15.25 -1.57 -33.09
N PHE A 22 -16.57 -1.64 -33.19
CA PHE A 22 -17.37 -0.68 -33.95
C PHE A 22 -17.17 0.74 -33.44
N ARG A 23 -17.28 0.95 -32.12
CA ARG A 23 -17.06 2.27 -31.48
C ARG A 23 -15.65 2.80 -31.73
N HIS A 24 -14.64 1.94 -31.71
CA HIS A 24 -13.27 2.34 -31.99
C HIS A 24 -13.05 2.74 -33.45
N GLY A 25 -13.65 2.01 -34.40
CA GLY A 25 -13.48 2.26 -35.84
C GLY A 25 -14.20 3.50 -36.39
N ILE A 26 -15.18 4.05 -35.67
CA ILE A 26 -15.93 5.25 -36.10
C ILE A 26 -15.38 6.57 -35.53
N GLU A 27 -14.45 6.53 -34.57
CA GLU A 27 -13.82 7.73 -34.02
C GLU A 27 -12.82 8.31 -35.03
N PRO A 28 -12.92 9.59 -35.44
CA PRO A 28 -12.13 10.18 -36.53
C PRO A 28 -10.61 10.06 -36.33
N ASP A 29 -10.18 10.09 -35.08
CA ASP A 29 -8.76 10.05 -34.70
C ASP A 29 -8.34 8.68 -34.13
N GLY A 30 -9.26 7.70 -34.09
CA GLY A 30 -9.06 6.40 -33.42
C GLY A 30 -8.81 6.54 -31.90
N ARG A 31 -9.04 7.71 -31.31
CA ARG A 31 -8.79 7.97 -29.90
C ARG A 31 -9.93 7.42 -29.06
N ILE A 32 -9.58 6.62 -28.06
CA ILE A 32 -10.54 6.09 -27.09
C ILE A 32 -10.84 7.21 -26.09
N PRO A 33 -12.12 7.52 -25.80
CA PRO A 33 -12.50 8.45 -24.74
C PRO A 33 -11.82 8.08 -23.43
N PHE A 34 -11.49 9.09 -22.62
CA PHE A 34 -10.76 8.88 -21.39
C PHE A 34 -11.53 7.97 -20.41
N ASP A 35 -12.84 8.12 -20.24
CA ASP A 35 -13.64 7.20 -19.42
C ASP A 35 -13.99 5.86 -20.12
N GLY A 36 -13.45 5.62 -21.32
CA GLY A 36 -13.87 4.56 -22.22
C GLY A 36 -15.19 4.84 -22.94
N TYR A 37 -15.54 3.99 -23.90
CA TYR A 37 -16.83 4.05 -24.60
C TYR A 37 -17.96 3.62 -23.64
N PRO A 38 -19.14 4.28 -23.70
CA PRO A 38 -20.28 3.85 -22.91
C PRO A 38 -20.76 2.46 -23.34
N LEU A 39 -21.29 1.68 -22.40
CA LEU A 39 -21.97 0.41 -22.71
C LEU A 39 -23.24 0.66 -23.56
N PRO A 40 -23.65 -0.30 -24.41
CA PRO A 40 -24.82 -0.14 -25.29
C PRO A 40 -26.10 0.27 -24.55
N ASP A 41 -26.33 -0.32 -23.38
CA ASP A 41 -27.53 -0.10 -22.55
C ASP A 41 -27.39 1.09 -21.58
N GLY A 42 -26.31 1.87 -21.68
CA GLY A 42 -25.93 2.86 -20.67
C GLY A 42 -25.28 2.20 -19.45
N HIS A 43 -24.98 2.98 -18.40
CA HIS A 43 -24.57 2.40 -17.13
C HIS A 43 -25.81 1.76 -16.48
N PRO A 44 -25.94 0.43 -16.40
CA PRO A 44 -26.99 -0.14 -15.57
C PRO A 44 -26.76 0.35 -14.14
N PRO A 45 -27.80 0.78 -13.40
CA PRO A 45 -27.65 1.09 -11.99
C PRO A 45 -27.01 -0.14 -11.32
N GLU A 46 -25.86 0.03 -10.66
CA GLU A 46 -25.28 -1.07 -9.89
C GLU A 46 -26.36 -1.54 -8.92
N PRO A 47 -26.68 -2.85 -8.88
CA PRO A 47 -27.60 -3.36 -7.88
C PRO A 47 -27.04 -2.94 -6.51
N SER A 48 -27.91 -2.32 -5.69
CA SER A 48 -27.58 -1.88 -4.34
C SER A 48 -26.82 -2.98 -3.59
N ARG A 49 -25.80 -2.59 -2.81
CA ARG A 49 -24.89 -3.50 -2.07
C ARG A 49 -25.67 -4.74 -1.59
N PRO A 50 -25.21 -5.97 -1.88
CA PRO A 50 -25.91 -7.16 -1.42
C PRO A 50 -26.07 -7.10 0.10
N ARG A 51 -27.30 -7.32 0.59
CA ARG A 51 -27.59 -7.52 2.02
C ARG A 51 -26.93 -8.79 2.57
N ALA A 52 -26.49 -9.68 1.68
CA ALA A 52 -25.82 -10.92 2.01
C ALA A 52 -24.33 -10.68 2.32
N GLY A 53 -23.84 -11.30 3.40
CA GLY A 53 -22.41 -11.26 3.75
C GLY A 53 -21.52 -11.90 2.67
N TRP A 54 -20.24 -11.51 2.63
CA TRP A 54 -19.26 -11.98 1.65
C TRP A 54 -19.25 -13.50 1.45
N SER A 55 -19.38 -14.26 2.54
CA SER A 55 -19.44 -15.74 2.52
C SER A 55 -20.69 -16.29 1.82
N GLN A 56 -21.84 -15.64 1.98
CA GLN A 56 -23.10 -16.06 1.33
C GLN A 56 -23.06 -15.78 -0.17
N ALA A 57 -22.54 -14.62 -0.58
CA ALA A 57 -22.35 -14.30 -2.00
C ALA A 57 -21.40 -15.30 -2.68
N ARG A 58 -20.30 -15.66 -2.02
CA ARG A 58 -19.37 -16.68 -2.50
C ARG A 58 -20.04 -18.04 -2.72
N LEU A 59 -20.82 -18.51 -1.74
CA LEU A 59 -21.52 -19.80 -1.82
C LEU A 59 -22.54 -19.83 -2.96
N ALA A 60 -23.38 -18.79 -3.06
CA ALA A 60 -24.40 -18.70 -4.12
C ALA A 60 -23.77 -18.70 -5.52
N LEU A 61 -22.70 -17.91 -5.71
CA LEU A 61 -22.01 -17.82 -6.99
C LEU A 61 -21.29 -19.12 -7.36
N THR A 62 -20.66 -19.78 -6.39
CA THR A 62 -20.00 -21.08 -6.60
C THR A 62 -21.03 -22.13 -7.02
N ALA A 63 -22.16 -22.22 -6.32
CA ALA A 63 -23.21 -23.19 -6.64
C ALA A 63 -23.82 -22.97 -8.03
N ALA A 64 -23.98 -21.71 -8.45
CA ALA A 64 -24.56 -21.39 -9.75
C ALA A 64 -23.61 -21.62 -10.93
N LEU A 65 -22.33 -21.22 -10.80
CA LEU A 65 -21.40 -21.23 -11.93
C LEU A 65 -20.63 -22.54 -12.10
N MET A 66 -20.33 -23.28 -11.02
CA MET A 66 -19.52 -24.51 -11.11
C MET A 66 -20.11 -25.57 -12.06
N PRO A 67 -21.43 -25.83 -12.08
CA PRO A 67 -22.02 -26.77 -13.05
C PRO A 67 -21.84 -26.31 -14.50
N ALA A 68 -22.02 -25.02 -14.76
CA ALA A 68 -21.86 -24.45 -16.10
C ALA A 68 -20.41 -24.53 -16.59
N LEU A 69 -19.44 -24.26 -15.70
CA LEU A 69 -18.01 -24.31 -16.02
C LEU A 69 -17.47 -25.74 -16.19
N ALA A 70 -18.22 -26.74 -15.75
CA ALA A 70 -17.90 -28.15 -15.97
C ALA A 70 -18.45 -28.70 -17.31
N ASP A 71 -19.31 -27.95 -18.01
CA ASP A 71 -19.84 -28.39 -19.31
C ASP A 71 -18.73 -28.27 -20.37
N PRO A 72 -18.39 -29.38 -21.08
CA PRO A 72 -17.34 -29.34 -22.10
C PRO A 72 -17.71 -28.48 -23.32
N ASP A 73 -19.01 -28.20 -23.52
CA ASP A 73 -19.55 -27.39 -24.62
C ASP A 73 -19.61 -25.89 -24.24
N PRO A 74 -18.71 -25.05 -24.80
CA PRO A 74 -18.59 -23.66 -24.38
C PRO A 74 -19.81 -22.78 -24.72
N LEU A 75 -20.61 -23.18 -25.71
CA LEU A 75 -21.82 -22.44 -26.08
C LEU A 75 -22.90 -22.64 -24.99
N ARG A 76 -23.17 -23.90 -24.66
CA ARG A 76 -24.14 -24.26 -23.61
C ARG A 76 -23.71 -23.75 -22.24
N ALA A 77 -22.42 -23.86 -21.93
CA ALA A 77 -21.83 -23.29 -20.73
C ALA A 77 -22.05 -21.77 -20.66
N SER A 78 -21.81 -21.04 -21.76
CA SER A 78 -21.99 -19.59 -21.81
C SER A 78 -23.45 -19.17 -21.65
N GLU A 79 -24.39 -19.87 -22.30
CA GLU A 79 -25.83 -19.63 -22.12
C GLU A 79 -26.27 -19.84 -20.67
N ALA A 80 -25.74 -20.85 -20.00
CA ALA A 80 -25.97 -21.07 -18.58
C ALA A 80 -25.39 -19.91 -17.75
N VAL A 81 -24.14 -19.49 -18.00
CA VAL A 81 -23.53 -18.33 -17.30
C VAL A 81 -24.37 -17.06 -17.48
N HIS A 82 -24.86 -16.77 -18.69
CA HIS A 82 -25.75 -15.63 -18.93
C HIS A 82 -27.01 -15.69 -18.06
N ARG A 83 -27.65 -16.86 -17.99
CA ARG A 83 -28.86 -17.07 -17.19
C ARG A 83 -28.60 -16.92 -15.70
N GLU A 84 -27.56 -17.57 -15.19
CA GLU A 84 -27.22 -17.59 -13.77
C GLU A 84 -26.77 -16.21 -13.27
N THR A 85 -25.94 -15.50 -14.04
CA THR A 85 -25.50 -14.14 -13.65
C THR A 85 -26.65 -13.13 -13.66
N ALA A 86 -27.60 -13.26 -14.59
CA ALA A 86 -28.82 -12.46 -14.59
C ALA A 86 -29.70 -12.73 -13.36
N ALA A 87 -29.82 -13.99 -12.95
CA ALA A 87 -30.59 -14.39 -11.77
C ALA A 87 -29.96 -13.89 -10.45
N LEU A 88 -28.63 -13.91 -10.35
CA LEU A 88 -27.90 -13.48 -9.15
C LEU A 88 -27.90 -11.95 -8.96
N ALA A 89 -27.99 -11.17 -10.04
CA ALA A 89 -28.02 -9.71 -10.03
C ALA A 89 -26.94 -9.08 -9.11
N MET A 90 -25.71 -9.61 -9.16
CA MET A 90 -24.60 -9.15 -8.31
C MET A 90 -23.82 -7.99 -8.96
N PRO A 91 -23.24 -7.07 -8.15
CA PRO A 91 -22.32 -6.06 -8.66
C PRO A 91 -21.10 -6.69 -9.34
N HIS A 92 -20.61 -6.08 -10.43
CA HIS A 92 -19.49 -6.62 -11.21
C HIS A 92 -18.21 -6.81 -10.38
N ARG A 93 -17.95 -5.91 -9.42
CA ARG A 93 -16.82 -6.05 -8.48
C ARG A 93 -16.90 -7.34 -7.66
N THR A 94 -18.11 -7.72 -7.23
CA THR A 94 -18.38 -8.91 -6.44
C THR A 94 -18.26 -10.16 -7.31
N LEU A 95 -18.82 -10.14 -8.53
CA LEU A 95 -18.65 -11.20 -9.52
C LEU A 95 -17.17 -11.46 -9.79
N ARG A 96 -16.40 -10.43 -10.17
CA ARG A 96 -14.96 -10.54 -10.44
C ARG A 96 -14.20 -11.14 -9.25
N SER A 97 -14.41 -10.61 -8.04
CA SER A 97 -13.66 -11.01 -6.84
C SER A 97 -13.89 -12.48 -6.41
N HIS A 98 -15.08 -13.03 -6.70
CA HIS A 98 -15.37 -14.43 -6.41
C HIS A 98 -15.00 -15.36 -7.56
N VAL A 99 -15.31 -14.98 -8.81
CA VAL A 99 -15.01 -15.81 -9.99
C VAL A 99 -13.51 -16.03 -10.16
N SER A 100 -12.68 -15.00 -9.93
CA SER A 100 -11.23 -15.13 -10.05
C SER A 100 -10.60 -16.11 -9.05
N ARG A 101 -11.36 -16.50 -8.01
CA ARG A 101 -10.96 -17.48 -6.99
C ARG A 101 -11.63 -18.85 -7.17
N LEU A 102 -12.46 -19.02 -8.21
CA LEU A 102 -13.05 -20.32 -8.52
C LEU A 102 -11.99 -21.26 -9.08
N VAL A 103 -12.06 -22.50 -8.62
CA VAL A 103 -11.26 -23.62 -9.14
C VAL A 103 -12.25 -24.56 -9.83
N PRO A 104 -12.48 -24.40 -11.16
CA PRO A 104 -13.36 -25.28 -11.90
C PRO A 104 -12.74 -26.69 -11.96
N PRO A 105 -13.57 -27.73 -12.19
CA PRO A 105 -13.09 -29.10 -12.24
C PRO A 105 -12.26 -29.39 -13.51
N ASP A 106 -12.48 -28.63 -14.58
CA ASP A 106 -11.75 -28.70 -15.84
C ASP A 106 -11.35 -27.28 -16.27
N ASP A 107 -10.06 -26.96 -16.12
CA ASP A 107 -9.50 -25.66 -16.46
C ASP A 107 -9.57 -25.38 -17.99
N ASP A 108 -9.51 -26.40 -18.84
CA ASP A 108 -9.59 -26.24 -20.29
C ASP A 108 -11.02 -25.95 -20.76
N ALA A 109 -12.01 -26.65 -20.19
CA ALA A 109 -13.43 -26.36 -20.43
C ALA A 109 -13.81 -24.96 -19.95
N ALA A 110 -13.39 -24.59 -18.74
CA ALA A 110 -13.60 -23.25 -18.20
C ALA A 110 -12.94 -22.17 -19.06
N ARG A 111 -11.74 -22.42 -19.58
CA ARG A 111 -11.04 -21.50 -20.50
C ARG A 111 -11.77 -21.34 -21.83
N ARG A 112 -12.23 -22.43 -22.46
CA ARG A 112 -13.03 -22.36 -23.70
C ARG A 112 -14.32 -21.55 -23.49
N THR A 113 -14.99 -21.77 -22.36
CA THR A 113 -16.18 -21.00 -21.97
C THR A 113 -15.86 -19.53 -21.77
N ALA A 114 -14.77 -19.22 -21.06
CA ALA A 114 -14.32 -17.85 -20.82
C ALA A 114 -14.02 -17.10 -22.14
N ARG A 115 -13.33 -17.75 -23.08
CA ARG A 115 -13.06 -17.22 -24.43
C ARG A 115 -14.34 -16.98 -25.22
N HIS A 116 -15.30 -17.90 -25.13
CA HIS A 116 -16.59 -17.74 -25.78
C HIS A 116 -17.31 -16.51 -25.22
N LEU A 117 -17.45 -16.40 -23.90
CA LEU A 117 -18.07 -15.25 -23.22
C LEU A 117 -17.41 -13.92 -23.59
N VAL A 118 -16.08 -13.86 -23.67
CA VAL A 118 -15.34 -12.64 -24.05
C VAL A 118 -15.58 -12.25 -25.51
N ARG A 119 -15.79 -13.21 -26.41
CA ARG A 119 -16.00 -12.95 -27.85
C ARG A 119 -17.46 -12.68 -28.22
N THR A 120 -18.40 -13.43 -27.64
CA THR A 120 -19.81 -13.44 -28.07
C THR A 120 -20.76 -12.89 -27.01
N GLY A 121 -20.28 -12.67 -25.78
CA GLY A 121 -21.12 -12.23 -24.67
C GLY A 121 -21.79 -10.89 -24.93
N THR A 122 -23.09 -10.84 -24.63
CA THR A 122 -23.96 -9.67 -24.86
C THR A 122 -24.24 -8.88 -23.58
N THR A 123 -23.89 -9.40 -22.40
CA THR A 123 -24.17 -8.78 -21.10
C THR A 123 -22.89 -8.53 -20.32
N THR A 124 -22.81 -7.39 -19.64
CA THR A 124 -21.63 -7.00 -18.85
C THR A 124 -21.28 -8.03 -17.78
N ALA A 125 -22.27 -8.64 -17.12
CA ALA A 125 -22.05 -9.64 -16.08
C ALA A 125 -21.40 -10.92 -16.62
N ALA A 126 -21.92 -11.49 -17.72
CA ALA A 126 -21.36 -12.69 -18.34
C ALA A 126 -19.95 -12.45 -18.91
N VAL A 127 -19.72 -11.30 -19.56
CA VAL A 127 -18.38 -10.90 -20.02
C VAL A 127 -17.43 -10.68 -18.83
N THR A 128 -17.90 -10.13 -17.71
CA THR A 128 -17.12 -10.02 -16.47
C THR A 128 -16.71 -11.40 -15.94
N VAL A 129 -17.59 -12.40 -15.98
CA VAL A 129 -17.24 -13.79 -15.62
C VAL A 129 -16.15 -14.33 -16.54
N GLY A 130 -16.31 -14.18 -17.85
CA GLY A 130 -15.30 -14.61 -18.83
C GLY A 130 -13.92 -14.01 -18.56
N MET A 131 -13.84 -12.68 -18.44
CA MET A 131 -12.57 -12.01 -18.12
C MET A 131 -12.01 -12.42 -16.74
N ALA A 132 -12.86 -12.59 -15.73
CA ALA A 132 -12.43 -12.97 -14.39
C ALA A 132 -11.83 -14.40 -14.34
N LEU A 133 -12.31 -15.32 -15.18
CA LEU A 133 -11.70 -16.64 -15.36
C LEU A 133 -10.32 -16.54 -16.05
N LEU A 134 -10.20 -15.65 -17.04
CA LEU A 134 -8.94 -15.41 -17.76
C LEU A 134 -7.84 -14.77 -16.90
N ILE A 135 -8.16 -14.22 -15.72
CA ILE A 135 -7.14 -13.79 -14.74
C ILE A 135 -6.18 -14.94 -14.40
N ARG A 136 -6.68 -16.18 -14.32
CA ARG A 136 -5.86 -17.38 -14.04
C ARG A 136 -5.62 -18.24 -15.27
N LEU A 137 -6.61 -18.32 -16.17
CA LEU A 137 -6.63 -19.26 -17.30
C LEU A 137 -6.21 -18.64 -18.63
N GLY A 138 -5.97 -17.33 -18.67
CA GLY A 138 -5.68 -16.61 -19.91
C GLY A 138 -4.32 -16.96 -20.50
N GLU A 139 -4.21 -16.77 -21.81
CA GLU A 139 -2.96 -16.91 -22.59
C GLU A 139 -2.77 -15.67 -23.48
N ALA A 140 -1.60 -15.59 -24.13
CA ALA A 140 -1.26 -14.45 -24.99
C ALA A 140 -2.28 -14.16 -26.12
N GLU A 141 -3.02 -15.17 -26.60
CA GLU A 141 -4.08 -14.98 -27.61
C GLU A 141 -5.31 -14.21 -27.10
N ASP A 142 -5.49 -14.15 -25.78
CA ASP A 142 -6.62 -13.49 -25.15
C ASP A 142 -6.41 -11.96 -25.05
N THR A 143 -5.15 -11.50 -25.12
CA THR A 143 -4.75 -10.10 -24.94
C THR A 143 -5.50 -9.12 -25.85
N ALA A 144 -5.66 -9.44 -27.13
CA ALA A 144 -6.34 -8.56 -28.09
C ALA A 144 -7.83 -8.34 -27.74
N HIS A 145 -8.51 -9.40 -27.30
CA HIS A 145 -9.92 -9.34 -26.91
C HIS A 145 -10.09 -8.56 -25.61
N LEU A 146 -9.19 -8.77 -24.64
CA LEU A 146 -9.20 -8.06 -23.35
C LEU A 146 -8.91 -6.56 -23.53
N LYS A 147 -7.95 -6.19 -24.38
CA LYS A 147 -7.70 -4.78 -24.75
C LYS A 147 -8.96 -4.12 -25.33
N THR A 148 -9.63 -4.84 -26.22
CA THR A 148 -10.86 -4.36 -26.89
C THR A 148 -12.01 -4.16 -25.90
N LEU A 149 -12.30 -5.15 -25.07
CA LEU A 149 -13.34 -5.03 -24.04
C LEU A 149 -13.00 -3.99 -22.98
N GLY A 150 -11.71 -3.81 -22.66
CA GLY A 150 -11.22 -2.81 -21.73
C GLY A 150 -11.48 -1.37 -22.17
N MET A 151 -11.78 -1.14 -23.45
CA MET A 151 -12.20 0.17 -23.96
C MET A 151 -13.61 0.55 -23.48
N LEU A 152 -14.41 -0.40 -23.01
CA LEU A 152 -15.78 -0.15 -22.54
C LEU A 152 -15.79 0.25 -21.06
N ARG A 153 -16.51 1.34 -20.77
CA ARG A 153 -16.75 1.83 -19.41
C ARG A 153 -17.43 0.73 -18.57
N GLY A 154 -16.86 0.42 -17.41
CA GLY A 154 -17.36 -0.62 -16.51
C GLY A 154 -16.74 -2.02 -16.72
N LEU A 155 -16.01 -2.25 -17.81
CA LEU A 155 -15.24 -3.47 -18.03
C LEU A 155 -13.73 -3.28 -17.83
N ALA A 156 -13.23 -2.04 -17.91
CA ALA A 156 -11.80 -1.71 -17.78
C ALA A 156 -11.11 -2.33 -16.55
N ALA A 157 -11.73 -2.26 -15.36
CA ALA A 157 -11.14 -2.81 -14.14
C ALA A 157 -11.04 -4.34 -14.11
N THR A 158 -11.92 -5.04 -14.85
CA THR A 158 -11.87 -6.50 -14.98
C THR A 158 -10.90 -6.90 -16.09
N ALA A 159 -10.93 -6.18 -17.22
CA ALA A 159 -10.00 -6.38 -18.32
C ALA A 159 -8.54 -6.14 -17.88
N SER A 160 -8.28 -5.06 -17.14
CA SER A 160 -6.96 -4.77 -16.57
C SER A 160 -6.47 -5.89 -15.64
N ALA A 161 -7.34 -6.40 -14.75
CA ALA A 161 -6.99 -7.53 -13.89
C ALA A 161 -6.65 -8.81 -14.68
N ALA A 162 -7.35 -9.07 -15.79
CA ALA A 162 -7.09 -10.22 -16.67
C ALA A 162 -5.83 -10.03 -17.54
N LEU A 163 -5.52 -8.79 -17.90
CA LEU A 163 -4.31 -8.42 -18.64
C LEU A 163 -3.07 -8.41 -17.74
N ASP A 164 -3.19 -8.20 -16.43
CA ASP A 164 -2.03 -8.11 -15.52
C ASP A 164 -1.02 -9.25 -15.67
N PRO A 165 -1.43 -10.54 -15.75
CA PRO A 165 -0.49 -11.64 -15.99
C PRO A 165 -0.07 -11.81 -17.46
N LEU A 166 -0.78 -11.22 -18.43
CA LEU A 166 -0.60 -11.47 -19.87
C LEU A 166 0.17 -10.36 -20.60
N ASP A 167 -0.15 -9.11 -20.26
CA ASP A 167 0.39 -7.88 -20.84
C ASP A 167 0.24 -6.75 -19.80
N ARG A 168 1.26 -6.63 -18.94
CA ARG A 168 1.30 -5.66 -17.83
C ARG A 168 1.20 -4.21 -18.30
N GLN A 169 1.82 -3.87 -19.43
CA GLN A 169 1.74 -2.51 -19.97
C GLN A 169 0.30 -2.17 -20.37
N ALA A 170 -0.38 -3.08 -21.06
CA ALA A 170 -1.78 -2.90 -21.41
C ALA A 170 -2.69 -2.80 -20.18
N ALA A 171 -2.46 -3.66 -19.18
CA ALA A 171 -3.18 -3.61 -17.91
C ALA A 171 -3.02 -2.25 -17.21
N ALA A 172 -1.80 -1.72 -17.18
CA ALA A 172 -1.48 -0.44 -16.57
C ALA A 172 -2.11 0.74 -17.33
N LEU A 173 -2.04 0.75 -18.66
CA LEU A 173 -2.67 1.79 -19.49
C LEU A 173 -4.20 1.82 -19.34
N LEU A 174 -4.84 0.67 -19.13
CA LEU A 174 -6.27 0.59 -18.85
C LEU A 174 -6.61 1.07 -17.43
N GLU A 175 -5.81 0.70 -16.43
CA GLU A 175 -6.05 1.11 -15.04
C GLU A 175 -5.84 2.61 -14.84
N LEU A 176 -4.76 3.16 -15.42
CA LEU A 176 -4.49 4.61 -15.42
C LEU A 176 -5.53 5.39 -16.23
N ARG A 177 -6.39 4.74 -17.02
CA ARG A 177 -7.46 5.39 -17.77
C ARG A 177 -8.78 5.38 -17.00
N GLY A 178 -9.11 4.27 -16.34
CA GLY A 178 -10.41 4.07 -15.69
C GLY A 178 -10.62 4.83 -14.38
N ARG A 179 -9.67 5.65 -13.92
CA ARG A 179 -9.76 6.46 -12.71
C ARG A 179 -9.71 7.95 -13.09
N ILE A 180 -10.08 8.86 -12.19
CA ILE A 180 -9.93 10.30 -12.39
C ILE A 180 -8.42 10.61 -12.46
N SER A 181 -7.82 10.45 -13.64
CA SER A 181 -6.39 10.63 -13.79
C SER A 181 -6.08 12.09 -14.07
N SER A 182 -5.00 12.52 -13.44
CA SER A 182 -4.46 13.86 -13.58
C SER A 182 -3.98 14.12 -15.02
N ASP A 183 -3.88 15.39 -15.40
CA ASP A 183 -3.37 15.80 -16.73
C ASP A 183 -2.02 15.16 -17.08
N PRO A 184 -1.05 15.02 -16.14
CA PRO A 184 0.21 14.32 -16.40
C PRO A 184 0.06 12.83 -16.73
N GLU A 185 -0.83 12.11 -16.04
CA GLU A 185 -1.10 10.70 -16.35
C GLU A 185 -1.73 10.54 -17.74
N ARG A 186 -2.60 11.48 -18.14
CA ARG A 186 -3.17 11.52 -19.49
C ARG A 186 -2.11 11.72 -20.57
N ALA A 187 -1.13 12.58 -20.32
CA ALA A 187 0.00 12.78 -21.23
C ALA A 187 0.84 11.50 -21.38
N LEU A 188 1.12 10.79 -20.27
CA LEU A 188 1.85 9.52 -20.30
C LEU A 188 1.11 8.45 -21.11
N ILE A 189 -0.19 8.26 -20.86
CA ILE A 189 -1.01 7.28 -21.61
C ILE A 189 -0.97 7.58 -23.11
N SER A 190 -1.15 8.85 -23.48
CA SER A 190 -1.11 9.27 -24.88
C SER A 190 0.27 8.98 -25.49
N ALA A 191 1.35 9.33 -24.81
CA ALA A 191 2.70 9.11 -25.29
C ALA A 191 3.03 7.62 -25.46
N ALA A 192 2.74 6.80 -24.45
CA ALA A 192 2.98 5.36 -24.48
C ALA A 192 2.21 4.66 -25.61
N THR A 193 0.98 5.12 -25.90
CA THR A 193 0.17 4.57 -27.00
C THR A 193 0.76 4.87 -28.39
N THR A 194 1.58 5.92 -28.53
CA THR A 194 2.29 6.22 -29.80
C THR A 194 3.51 5.35 -30.04
N GLY A 195 4.01 4.64 -29.02
CA GLY A 195 5.27 3.89 -29.08
C GLY A 195 6.53 4.75 -29.15
N SER A 196 6.42 6.07 -28.98
CA SER A 196 7.58 6.97 -28.94
C SER A 196 8.21 6.97 -27.55
N HIS A 197 9.43 6.44 -27.44
CA HIS A 197 10.20 6.50 -26.20
C HIS A 197 10.48 7.94 -25.77
N GLU A 198 10.77 8.86 -26.69
CA GLU A 198 11.05 10.26 -26.37
C GLU A 198 9.83 10.98 -25.78
N HIS A 199 8.65 10.80 -26.38
CA HIS A 199 7.42 11.37 -25.82
C HIS A 199 7.08 10.75 -24.46
N THR A 200 7.30 9.43 -24.32
CA THR A 200 7.02 8.71 -23.07
C THR A 200 7.94 9.18 -21.95
N ARG A 201 9.24 9.35 -22.25
CA ARG A 201 10.24 9.95 -21.35
C ARG A 201 9.77 11.31 -20.86
N ASN A 202 9.49 12.24 -21.77
CA ASN A 202 9.12 13.60 -21.41
C ASN A 202 7.82 13.65 -20.61
N ALA A 203 6.84 12.81 -20.96
CA ALA A 203 5.60 12.70 -20.20
C ALA A 203 5.85 12.17 -18.79
N LEU A 204 6.67 11.12 -18.63
CA LEU A 204 6.99 10.52 -17.34
C LEU A 204 7.73 11.50 -16.41
N LEU A 205 8.70 12.25 -16.94
CA LEU A 205 9.45 13.27 -16.19
C LEU A 205 8.57 14.46 -15.76
N SER A 206 7.47 14.72 -16.48
CA SER A 206 6.53 15.79 -16.13
C SER A 206 5.59 15.44 -14.96
N ILE A 207 5.55 14.18 -14.53
CA ILE A 207 4.64 13.73 -13.48
C ILE A 207 5.12 14.22 -12.11
N PRO A 208 4.28 14.95 -11.35
CA PRO A 208 4.63 15.41 -10.01
C PRO A 208 4.91 14.26 -9.05
N GLY A 209 5.83 14.46 -8.11
CA GLY A 209 6.21 13.48 -7.07
C GLY A 209 5.03 12.79 -6.35
N PRO A 210 4.02 13.54 -5.86
CA PRO A 210 2.86 12.92 -5.21
C PRO A 210 2.06 11.98 -6.12
N VAL A 211 1.98 12.28 -7.42
CA VAL A 211 1.31 11.42 -8.40
C VAL A 211 2.16 10.17 -8.68
N LEU A 212 3.49 10.31 -8.79
CA LEU A 212 4.41 9.18 -8.92
C LEU A 212 4.28 8.20 -7.74
N ALA A 213 4.18 8.73 -6.52
CA ALA A 213 4.07 7.92 -5.30
C ALA A 213 2.75 7.16 -5.18
N GLY A 214 1.66 7.66 -5.78
CA GLY A 214 0.35 7.05 -5.66
C GLY A 214 0.16 5.75 -6.42
N ARG A 215 0.87 5.55 -7.56
CA ARG A 215 0.74 4.33 -8.41
C ARG A 215 2.04 3.96 -9.14
N PRO A 216 3.14 3.77 -8.40
CA PRO A 216 4.46 3.68 -9.00
C PRO A 216 4.59 2.49 -9.97
N ARG A 217 4.06 1.30 -9.62
CA ARG A 217 4.09 0.14 -10.50
C ARG A 217 3.37 0.40 -11.82
N ARG A 218 2.16 0.98 -11.78
CA ARG A 218 1.36 1.25 -12.99
C ARG A 218 2.02 2.27 -13.90
N LEU A 219 2.65 3.30 -13.33
CA LEU A 219 3.38 4.28 -14.12
C LEU A 219 4.60 3.65 -14.80
N ALA A 220 5.36 2.81 -14.08
CA ALA A 220 6.51 2.10 -14.62
C ALA A 220 6.14 1.11 -15.74
N GLU A 221 5.06 0.33 -15.54
CA GLU A 221 4.55 -0.62 -16.53
C GLU A 221 4.00 0.10 -17.77
N ALA A 222 3.22 1.17 -17.59
CA ALA A 222 2.68 1.96 -18.70
C ALA A 222 3.78 2.56 -19.57
N ALA A 223 4.86 3.05 -18.95
CA ALA A 223 6.00 3.66 -19.62
C ALA A 223 6.95 2.66 -20.30
N ASP A 224 6.74 1.34 -20.12
CA ASP A 224 7.75 0.31 -20.41
C ASP A 224 9.14 0.73 -19.89
N LEU A 225 9.23 0.97 -18.58
CA LEU A 225 10.42 1.53 -17.94
C LEU A 225 11.74 0.82 -18.34
N PRO A 226 11.80 -0.53 -18.45
CA PRO A 226 12.98 -1.22 -18.97
C PRO A 226 13.32 -0.86 -20.42
N GLY A 227 12.34 -0.80 -21.32
CA GLY A 227 12.54 -0.35 -22.70
C GLY A 227 13.02 1.09 -22.77
N LEU A 228 12.42 1.95 -21.96
CA LEU A 228 12.72 3.38 -21.88
C LEU A 228 14.17 3.65 -21.41
N LEU A 229 14.62 2.97 -20.35
CA LEU A 229 16.00 3.09 -19.85
C LEU A 229 17.05 2.56 -20.84
N ARG A 230 16.72 1.51 -21.60
CA ARG A 230 17.61 1.02 -22.68
C ARG A 230 17.69 2.00 -23.85
N ALA A 231 16.61 2.72 -24.14
CA ALA A 231 16.58 3.73 -25.19
C ALA A 231 17.30 5.04 -24.81
N HIS A 232 17.39 5.33 -23.51
CA HIS A 232 18.03 6.54 -22.96
C HIS A 232 19.10 6.19 -21.91
N PRO A 233 20.19 5.49 -22.29
CA PRO A 233 21.22 5.09 -21.35
C PRO A 233 21.96 6.31 -20.78
N GLY A 234 22.18 6.33 -19.46
CA GLY A 234 22.93 7.39 -18.78
C GLY A 234 22.14 8.69 -18.56
N ASP A 235 20.82 8.68 -18.75
CA ASP A 235 19.97 9.82 -18.46
C ASP A 235 19.71 9.96 -16.94
N PRO A 236 20.28 10.97 -16.26
CA PRO A 236 20.18 11.09 -14.82
C PRO A 236 18.76 11.42 -14.33
N GLU A 237 17.97 12.14 -15.11
CA GLU A 237 16.59 12.49 -14.73
C GLU A 237 15.69 11.26 -14.79
N LEU A 238 15.84 10.47 -15.85
CA LEU A 238 15.11 9.21 -16.00
C LEU A 238 15.56 8.20 -14.94
N SER A 239 16.85 8.11 -14.63
CA SER A 239 17.36 7.28 -13.53
C SER A 239 16.77 7.69 -12.18
N ALA A 240 16.68 9.00 -11.89
CA ALA A 240 16.08 9.51 -10.66
C ALA A 240 14.59 9.14 -10.56
N VAL A 241 13.81 9.35 -11.63
CA VAL A 241 12.39 8.97 -11.63
C VAL A 241 12.22 7.46 -11.52
N SER A 242 13.09 6.68 -12.17
CA SER A 242 13.05 5.21 -12.08
C SER A 242 13.28 4.73 -10.65
N LEU A 243 14.29 5.26 -9.95
CA LEU A 243 14.53 4.93 -8.55
C LEU A 243 13.38 5.38 -7.64
N ARG A 244 12.75 6.54 -7.91
CA ARG A 244 11.57 7.00 -7.15
C ARG A 244 10.39 6.05 -7.32
N LEU A 245 10.16 5.56 -8.55
CA LEU A 245 9.13 4.55 -8.81
C LEU A 245 9.44 3.25 -8.06
N LEU A 246 10.67 2.74 -8.15
CA LEU A 246 11.06 1.51 -7.43
C LEU A 246 10.94 1.66 -5.90
N HIS A 247 11.36 2.80 -5.34
CA HIS A 247 11.16 3.12 -3.93
C HIS A 247 9.67 3.22 -3.57
N GLY A 248 8.87 3.87 -4.42
CA GLY A 248 7.42 3.93 -4.25
C GLY A 248 6.77 2.54 -4.20
N MET A 249 7.23 1.61 -5.05
CA MET A 249 6.74 0.21 -5.06
C MET A 249 7.14 -0.57 -3.79
N CYS A 250 8.14 -0.09 -3.04
CA CYS A 250 8.52 -0.64 -1.73
C CYS A 250 7.66 -0.07 -0.60
N GLY A 251 6.94 1.04 -0.84
CA GLY A 251 6.03 1.63 0.14
C GLY A 251 4.85 0.71 0.47
N GLN A 252 4.41 0.73 1.74
CA GLN A 252 3.25 -0.04 2.22
C GLN A 252 2.08 0.88 2.63
N ALA A 253 2.08 2.13 2.14
CA ALA A 253 1.19 3.17 2.63
C ALA A 253 -0.24 3.11 2.06
N ASP A 254 -0.46 2.58 0.84
CA ASP A 254 -1.77 2.67 0.16
C ASP A 254 -2.16 1.37 -0.59
N ASP A 255 -1.92 0.22 0.04
CA ASP A 255 -2.20 -1.15 -0.42
C ASP A 255 -1.11 -1.83 -1.26
N ARG A 256 -0.52 -2.86 -0.62
CA ARG A 256 0.37 -3.90 -1.16
C ARG A 256 1.77 -3.44 -1.55
N THR A 257 2.72 -4.31 -1.19
CA THR A 257 4.12 -4.23 -1.59
C THR A 257 4.30 -4.62 -3.06
N ASP A 258 4.11 -3.67 -3.95
CA ASP A 258 4.10 -3.87 -5.41
C ASP A 258 5.43 -4.36 -5.99
N ILE A 259 6.55 -4.01 -5.36
CA ILE A 259 7.89 -4.32 -5.91
C ILE A 259 8.10 -5.83 -6.09
N LEU A 260 7.49 -6.65 -5.24
CA LEU A 260 7.58 -8.11 -5.31
C LEU A 260 6.82 -8.71 -6.50
N ASP A 261 5.85 -7.97 -7.02
CA ASP A 261 5.04 -8.38 -8.18
C ASP A 261 5.53 -7.70 -9.48
N TYR A 262 6.50 -6.78 -9.38
CA TYR A 262 7.11 -6.08 -10.51
C TYR A 262 8.29 -6.87 -11.08
N GLY A 263 7.99 -7.79 -12.01
CA GLY A 263 8.97 -8.72 -12.60
C GLY A 263 10.31 -8.10 -13.07
N PRO A 264 10.34 -6.90 -13.68
CA PRO A 264 11.59 -6.26 -14.09
C PRO A 264 12.45 -5.65 -12.96
N ALA A 265 12.05 -5.75 -11.69
CA ALA A 265 12.70 -5.03 -10.59
C ALA A 265 14.22 -5.31 -10.48
N VAL A 266 14.63 -6.57 -10.40
CA VAL A 266 16.05 -6.98 -10.27
C VAL A 266 16.92 -6.42 -11.42
N PRO A 267 16.62 -6.71 -12.70
CA PRO A 267 17.45 -6.20 -13.80
C PRO A 267 17.42 -4.67 -13.90
N LEU A 268 16.36 -4.01 -13.42
CA LEU A 268 16.31 -2.55 -13.37
C LEU A 268 17.23 -1.97 -12.30
N TYR A 269 17.25 -2.54 -11.08
CA TYR A 269 18.21 -2.13 -10.06
C TYR A 269 19.65 -2.34 -10.54
N GLU A 270 19.94 -3.49 -11.14
CA GLU A 270 21.27 -3.76 -11.70
C GLU A 270 21.63 -2.76 -12.81
N LEU A 271 20.71 -2.47 -13.74
CA LEU A 271 20.93 -1.51 -14.82
C LEU A 271 21.17 -0.09 -14.31
N LEU A 272 20.39 0.37 -13.34
CA LEU A 272 20.50 1.71 -12.75
C LEU A 272 21.79 1.82 -11.94
N LEU A 273 22.01 0.91 -10.99
CA LEU A 273 23.12 0.99 -10.04
C LEU A 273 24.48 0.60 -10.64
N ALA A 274 24.53 0.05 -11.85
CA ALA A 274 25.79 -0.18 -12.57
C ALA A 274 26.40 1.10 -13.15
N GLN A 275 25.66 2.22 -13.22
CA GLN A 275 26.15 3.45 -13.84
C GLN A 275 27.15 4.18 -12.93
N PRO A 276 28.34 4.56 -13.45
CA PRO A 276 29.20 5.50 -12.74
C PRO A 276 28.48 6.85 -12.61
N ASP A 277 28.62 7.51 -11.47
CA ASP A 277 28.00 8.82 -11.20
C ASP A 277 26.47 8.84 -11.43
N LEU A 278 25.81 7.76 -11.02
CA LEU A 278 24.38 7.46 -11.21
C LEU A 278 23.45 8.67 -11.13
N LEU A 279 23.64 9.54 -10.12
CA LEU A 279 22.91 10.79 -9.98
C LEU A 279 23.88 11.94 -9.64
N PRO A 280 23.61 13.16 -10.14
CA PRO A 280 24.33 14.36 -9.72
C PRO A 280 24.30 14.53 -8.19
N PRO A 281 25.34 15.10 -7.57
CA PRO A 281 25.37 15.34 -6.13
C PRO A 281 24.38 16.45 -5.75
N ALA A 282 23.17 16.04 -5.40
CA ALA A 282 22.11 16.91 -4.88
C ALA A 282 21.50 16.25 -3.63
N PRO A 283 21.02 17.03 -2.64
CA PRO A 283 20.41 16.49 -1.43
C PRO A 283 19.28 15.48 -1.70
N ASP A 284 18.40 15.79 -2.66
CA ASP A 284 17.28 14.91 -3.04
C ASP A 284 17.76 13.59 -3.65
N HIS A 285 18.84 13.63 -4.43
CA HIS A 285 19.45 12.42 -5.00
C HIS A 285 20.13 11.59 -3.92
N HIS A 286 20.79 12.22 -2.95
CA HIS A 286 21.37 11.52 -1.81
C HIS A 286 20.29 10.78 -1.01
N VAL A 287 19.14 11.42 -0.79
CA VAL A 287 17.99 10.82 -0.09
C VAL A 287 17.41 9.66 -0.88
N LEU A 288 17.29 9.81 -2.19
CA LEU A 288 16.80 8.75 -3.07
C LEU A 288 17.72 7.52 -3.06
N LEU A 289 19.04 7.73 -3.15
CA LEU A 289 20.03 6.65 -3.09
C LEU A 289 20.03 5.97 -1.72
N LEU A 290 19.93 6.74 -0.63
CA LEU A 290 19.86 6.18 0.72
C LEU A 290 18.54 5.43 0.96
N SER A 291 17.42 5.93 0.44
CA SER A 291 16.13 5.23 0.50
C SER A 291 16.18 3.91 -0.28
N THR A 292 16.82 3.92 -1.46
CA THR A 292 17.09 2.71 -2.24
C THR A 292 17.93 1.71 -1.45
N ALA A 293 18.98 2.17 -0.77
CA ALA A 293 19.82 1.31 0.09
C ALA A 293 19.02 0.71 1.25
N LEU A 294 18.14 1.50 1.90
CA LEU A 294 17.26 1.02 2.96
C LEU A 294 16.31 -0.07 2.47
N ASP A 295 15.76 0.08 1.27
CA ASP A 295 14.86 -0.91 0.65
C ASP A 295 15.58 -2.20 0.29
N LEU A 296 16.80 -2.11 -0.24
CA LEU A 296 17.64 -3.28 -0.55
C LEU A 296 18.17 -3.99 0.71
N HIS A 297 18.37 -3.26 1.80
CA HIS A 297 18.88 -3.83 3.05
C HIS A 297 17.78 -4.47 3.90
N SER A 298 16.70 -3.73 4.15
CA SER A 298 15.69 -4.12 5.15
C SER A 298 14.24 -3.99 4.66
N GLY A 299 14.04 -3.39 3.49
CA GLY A 299 12.72 -3.23 2.90
C GLY A 299 12.38 -4.39 1.95
N PRO A 300 11.22 -4.31 1.29
CA PRO A 300 10.74 -5.37 0.41
C PRO A 300 11.68 -5.76 -0.73
N ALA A 301 12.46 -4.83 -1.28
CA ALA A 301 13.39 -5.12 -2.38
C ALA A 301 14.45 -6.16 -1.98
N ALA A 302 14.73 -6.32 -0.68
CA ALA A 302 15.60 -7.36 -0.15
C ALA A 302 15.11 -8.80 -0.41
N LEU A 303 13.80 -8.99 -0.68
CA LEU A 303 13.17 -10.30 -0.95
C LEU A 303 13.05 -10.64 -2.44
N LEU A 304 13.54 -9.77 -3.33
CA LEU A 304 13.59 -10.11 -4.75
C LEU A 304 14.52 -11.29 -4.99
N ASP A 305 14.35 -11.97 -6.13
CA ASP A 305 15.12 -13.16 -6.51
C ASP A 305 16.55 -12.77 -6.98
N TRP A 306 17.36 -12.31 -6.03
CA TRP A 306 18.73 -11.90 -6.25
C TRP A 306 19.63 -13.12 -6.46
N ALA A 307 20.52 -13.05 -7.46
CA ALA A 307 21.63 -13.98 -7.52
C ALA A 307 22.53 -13.85 -6.26
N PRO A 308 23.16 -14.94 -5.79
CA PRO A 308 23.98 -14.90 -4.57
C PRO A 308 25.04 -13.80 -4.61
N GLY A 309 25.01 -12.88 -3.64
CA GLY A 309 25.96 -11.77 -3.53
C GLY A 309 25.65 -10.53 -4.38
N SER A 310 24.68 -10.59 -5.31
CA SER A 310 24.34 -9.44 -6.17
C SER A 310 23.80 -8.27 -5.35
N ARG A 311 22.88 -8.54 -4.42
CA ARG A 311 22.29 -7.52 -3.55
C ARG A 311 23.35 -6.80 -2.71
N GLU A 312 24.28 -7.55 -2.12
CA GLU A 312 25.38 -7.03 -1.31
C GLU A 312 26.35 -6.19 -2.16
N ALA A 313 26.62 -6.61 -3.40
CA ALA A 313 27.43 -5.83 -4.34
C ALA A 313 26.77 -4.48 -4.69
N LEU A 314 25.45 -4.46 -4.89
CA LEU A 314 24.69 -3.23 -5.13
C LEU A 314 24.72 -2.28 -3.91
N LEU A 315 24.57 -2.82 -2.70
CA LEU A 315 24.73 -2.04 -1.46
C LEU A 315 26.15 -1.44 -1.35
N GLY A 316 27.19 -2.19 -1.71
CA GLY A 316 28.57 -1.68 -1.73
C GLY A 316 28.81 -0.61 -2.80
N THR A 317 28.05 -0.60 -3.90
CA THR A 317 28.07 0.50 -4.86
C THR A 317 27.38 1.75 -4.31
N LEU A 318 26.21 1.58 -3.68
CA LEU A 318 25.50 2.68 -3.04
C LEU A 318 26.31 3.32 -1.90
N GLU A 319 27.02 2.53 -1.08
CA GLU A 319 27.90 3.02 -0.01
C GLU A 319 28.97 3.97 -0.56
N ARG A 320 29.60 3.61 -1.69
CA ARG A 320 30.60 4.44 -2.35
C ARG A 320 30.01 5.73 -2.92
N SER A 321 28.84 5.65 -3.55
CA SER A 321 28.13 6.84 -4.08
C SER A 321 27.67 7.79 -2.97
N LEU A 322 27.34 7.27 -1.78
CA LEU A 322 26.87 8.05 -0.64
C LEU A 322 27.99 8.58 0.26
N SER A 323 29.26 8.30 -0.04
CA SER A 323 30.41 8.74 0.76
C SER A 323 30.67 10.26 0.73
N GLY A 324 29.98 11.02 -0.14
CA GLY A 324 30.03 12.48 -0.20
C GLY A 324 29.04 13.18 0.74
N THR A 325 29.31 14.44 1.08
CA THR A 325 28.41 15.28 1.90
C THR A 325 27.22 15.79 1.10
N ALA A 326 26.01 15.70 1.67
CA ALA A 326 24.81 16.31 1.10
C ALA A 326 24.77 17.83 1.42
N GLU A 327 25.68 18.60 0.82
CA GLU A 327 25.71 20.06 0.97
C GLU A 327 24.41 20.70 0.44
N GLY A 328 23.89 21.70 1.16
CA GLY A 328 22.64 22.39 0.80
C GLY A 328 21.34 21.68 1.23
N ALA A 329 21.42 20.54 1.92
CA ALA A 329 20.24 19.87 2.48
C ALA A 329 19.55 20.74 3.56
N SER A 330 18.21 20.73 3.58
CA SER A 330 17.46 21.33 4.68
C SER A 330 17.80 20.65 6.02
N PRO A 331 17.63 21.30 7.18
CA PRO A 331 17.91 20.69 8.48
C PRO A 331 17.17 19.37 8.72
N LEU A 332 15.91 19.29 8.24
CA LEU A 332 15.08 18.08 8.25
C LEU A 332 15.76 16.95 7.47
N LEU A 333 16.13 17.22 6.23
CA LEU A 333 16.74 16.26 5.32
C LEU A 333 18.11 15.81 5.81
N ALA A 334 18.95 16.75 6.25
CA ALA A 334 20.26 16.46 6.82
C ALA A 334 20.14 15.61 8.11
N GLY A 335 19.12 15.88 8.93
CA GLY A 335 18.81 15.07 10.10
C GLY A 335 18.44 13.63 9.72
N TRP A 336 17.56 13.46 8.73
CA TRP A 336 17.17 12.14 8.22
C TRP A 336 18.36 11.37 7.67
N ILE A 337 19.17 12.00 6.81
CA ILE A 337 20.39 11.40 6.23
C ILE A 337 21.31 10.91 7.35
N ARG A 338 21.61 11.75 8.35
CA ARG A 338 22.50 11.35 9.46
C ARG A 338 21.99 10.14 10.23
N ARG A 339 20.68 10.03 10.46
CA ARG A 339 20.08 8.89 11.19
C ARG A 339 20.18 7.59 10.40
N HIS A 340 20.04 7.64 9.08
CA HIS A 340 19.95 6.45 8.24
C HIS A 340 21.23 6.07 7.50
N ALA A 341 22.20 6.99 7.37
CA ALA A 341 23.38 6.79 6.51
C ALA A 341 24.21 5.54 6.81
N ARG A 342 24.19 5.04 8.05
CA ARG A 342 24.97 3.84 8.43
C ARG A 342 24.16 2.55 8.38
N LEU A 343 22.85 2.64 8.43
CA LEU A 343 21.98 1.50 8.69
C LEU A 343 22.03 0.44 7.56
N PRO A 344 21.95 0.80 6.27
CA PRO A 344 22.06 -0.18 5.18
C PRO A 344 23.43 -0.86 5.05
N PHE A 345 24.48 -0.23 5.57
CA PHE A 345 25.87 -0.64 5.39
C PHE A 345 26.51 -1.21 6.66
N ALA A 346 25.75 -1.22 7.76
CA ALA A 346 26.14 -1.90 8.96
C ALA A 346 26.32 -3.38 8.62
N ARG A 347 27.58 -3.82 8.57
CA ARG A 347 27.90 -5.24 8.36
C ARG A 347 27.44 -5.98 9.61
N THR A 348 26.23 -6.54 9.55
CA THR A 348 25.79 -7.47 10.58
C THR A 348 26.78 -8.64 10.57
N GLN A 349 27.54 -8.80 11.65
CA GLN A 349 28.28 -10.04 11.91
C GLN A 349 27.27 -11.13 12.24
N ALA A 350 26.55 -11.59 11.23
CA ALA A 350 25.78 -12.81 11.26
C ALA A 350 25.78 -13.35 9.84
N GLY A 351 26.97 -13.78 9.40
CA GLY A 351 27.00 -14.87 8.45
C GLY A 351 26.20 -15.99 9.09
N ALA A 352 25.09 -16.36 8.45
CA ALA A 352 24.48 -17.65 8.65
C ALA A 352 25.62 -18.67 8.70
N SER A 353 25.94 -19.18 9.90
CA SER A 353 26.62 -20.45 9.93
C SER A 353 25.63 -21.38 9.28
N ALA A 354 25.97 -21.94 8.12
CA ALA A 354 25.14 -22.95 7.48
C ALA A 354 24.97 -24.10 8.49
N GLY A 355 23.86 -24.08 9.24
CA GLY A 355 23.58 -24.99 10.36
C GLY A 355 23.46 -24.38 11.78
N GLY A 356 23.57 -23.05 11.97
CA GLY A 356 23.29 -22.38 13.25
C GLY A 356 21.82 -21.93 13.41
N PRO A 357 21.38 -21.53 14.61
CA PRO A 357 20.06 -20.94 14.80
C PRO A 357 19.95 -19.61 14.05
N PRO A 358 18.74 -19.25 13.55
CA PRO A 358 18.52 -17.98 12.88
C PRO A 358 18.88 -16.79 13.78
N ALA A 359 19.35 -15.70 13.18
CA ALA A 359 19.64 -14.44 13.87
C ALA A 359 18.51 -13.43 13.62
N LEU A 360 17.98 -12.85 14.71
CA LEU A 360 17.03 -11.74 14.64
C LEU A 360 17.79 -10.40 14.63
N GLN A 361 17.30 -9.45 13.84
CA GLN A 361 17.64 -8.04 13.93
C GLN A 361 16.37 -7.18 13.89
N VAL A 362 16.27 -6.20 14.79
CA VAL A 362 15.14 -5.30 14.97
C VAL A 362 15.59 -3.87 14.69
N THR A 363 15.11 -3.28 13.61
CA THR A 363 15.59 -1.99 13.13
C THR A 363 14.44 -1.01 12.95
N ALA A 364 14.57 0.20 13.51
CA ALA A 364 13.62 1.29 13.27
C ALA A 364 14.02 2.09 12.03
N VAL A 365 13.08 2.28 11.09
CA VAL A 365 13.31 3.01 9.85
C VAL A 365 12.25 4.08 9.65
N GLN A 366 12.67 5.29 9.26
CA GLN A 366 11.79 6.35 8.75
C GLN A 366 11.83 6.25 7.21
N PRO A 367 10.78 5.73 6.54
CA PRO A 367 10.87 5.36 5.12
C PRO A 367 11.15 6.54 4.17
N GLY A 368 10.86 7.77 4.60
CA GLY A 368 11.17 8.97 3.83
C GLY A 368 11.36 10.19 4.74
N ALA A 369 12.15 11.16 4.29
CA ALA A 369 12.52 12.34 5.08
C ALA A 369 11.34 13.20 5.52
N ASP A 370 10.32 13.32 4.67
CA ASP A 370 9.12 14.11 4.92
C ASP A 370 8.02 13.32 5.66
N SER A 371 8.23 12.02 5.87
CA SER A 371 7.27 11.17 6.56
C SER A 371 7.46 11.26 8.06
N SER A 372 6.40 11.54 8.80
CA SER A 372 6.35 11.35 10.26
C SER A 372 6.28 9.88 10.67
N ALA A 373 6.09 8.95 9.73
CA ALA A 373 6.01 7.53 10.05
C ALA A 373 7.40 6.93 10.29
N VAL A 374 7.50 6.13 11.34
CA VAL A 374 8.63 5.25 11.62
C VAL A 374 8.06 3.86 11.80
N GLU A 375 8.70 2.86 11.20
CA GLU A 375 8.30 1.47 11.29
C GLU A 375 9.42 0.63 11.88
N THR A 376 9.05 -0.42 12.61
CA THR A 376 10.00 -1.45 13.02
C THR A 376 10.07 -2.54 11.96
N ARG A 377 11.26 -2.78 11.43
CA ARG A 377 11.58 -3.85 10.49
C ARG A 377 12.28 -4.97 11.25
N PHE A 378 11.81 -6.19 11.02
CA PHE A 378 12.39 -7.41 11.59
C PHE A 378 13.13 -8.15 10.48
N LEU A 379 14.42 -8.40 10.66
CA LEU A 379 15.23 -9.22 9.76
C LEU A 379 15.52 -10.55 10.43
N VAL A 380 15.23 -11.65 9.75
CA VAL A 380 15.65 -12.99 10.13
C VAL A 380 16.69 -13.43 9.13
N ASP A 381 17.92 -13.69 9.59
CA ASP A 381 19.08 -14.00 8.75
C ASP A 381 19.33 -12.96 7.64
N GLY A 382 19.08 -11.68 7.96
CA GLY A 382 19.25 -10.56 7.03
C GLY A 382 18.17 -10.43 5.96
N LEU A 383 17.05 -11.15 6.08
CA LEU A 383 15.89 -11.03 5.22
C LEU A 383 14.69 -10.46 5.98
N PRO A 384 13.94 -9.51 5.39
CA PRO A 384 12.83 -8.87 6.09
C PRO A 384 11.62 -9.80 6.19
N LEU A 385 11.20 -10.00 7.44
CA LEU A 385 10.10 -10.89 7.81
C LEU A 385 8.74 -10.34 7.38
N LEU A 386 8.48 -9.04 7.61
CA LEU A 386 7.15 -8.47 7.41
C LEU A 386 6.68 -8.51 5.94
N PRO A 387 7.40 -7.97 4.95
CA PRO A 387 6.94 -8.03 3.56
C PRO A 387 6.86 -9.47 2.99
N ALA A 388 7.49 -10.45 3.64
CA ALA A 388 7.35 -11.87 3.29
C ALA A 388 6.02 -12.50 3.78
N LEU A 389 5.44 -11.96 4.87
CA LEU A 389 4.27 -12.55 5.56
C LEU A 389 3.01 -11.68 5.49
N PHE A 390 3.19 -10.36 5.43
CA PHE A 390 2.12 -9.38 5.51
C PHE A 390 2.40 -8.20 4.58
N ARG A 391 1.79 -8.23 3.40
CA ARG A 391 1.93 -7.18 2.37
C ARG A 391 0.95 -6.02 2.55
N SER A 392 -0.08 -6.18 3.40
CA SER A 392 -1.17 -5.21 3.57
C SER A 392 -0.85 -4.03 4.51
N GLY A 393 0.34 -3.99 5.10
CA GLY A 393 0.74 -2.88 5.94
C GLY A 393 2.16 -2.98 6.47
N ARG A 394 2.54 -1.92 7.20
CA ARG A 394 3.87 -1.73 7.77
C ARG A 394 4.01 -2.32 9.17
N GLY A 395 5.26 -2.51 9.56
CA GLY A 395 5.62 -2.80 10.93
C GLY A 395 5.09 -1.73 11.88
N ASN A 396 4.66 -2.16 13.06
CA ASN A 396 4.25 -1.24 14.10
C ASN A 396 5.38 -0.27 14.45
N VAL A 397 4.99 0.92 14.91
CA VAL A 397 5.96 1.94 15.32
C VAL A 397 6.81 1.41 16.49
N PRO A 398 8.11 1.78 16.59
CA PRO A 398 8.97 1.26 17.65
C PRO A 398 8.42 1.52 19.05
N GLU A 399 7.73 2.64 19.26
CA GLU A 399 7.08 2.95 20.54
C GLU A 399 6.07 1.88 20.96
N TYR A 400 5.30 1.33 20.01
CA TYR A 400 4.31 0.29 20.31
C TYR A 400 5.00 -1.01 20.76
N LEU A 401 6.07 -1.40 20.07
CA LEU A 401 6.76 -2.66 20.32
C LEU A 401 7.69 -2.60 21.54
N ILE A 402 8.33 -1.45 21.77
CA ILE A 402 9.25 -1.24 22.89
C ILE A 402 8.48 -0.85 24.16
N ASP A 403 7.55 0.10 24.07
CA ASP A 403 6.96 0.72 25.26
C ASP A 403 5.65 0.02 25.71
N TYR A 404 4.99 -0.79 24.86
CA TYR A 404 3.68 -1.40 25.18
C TYR A 404 3.63 -2.92 25.00
N ALA A 405 3.77 -3.43 23.77
CA ALA A 405 3.56 -4.84 23.46
C ALA A 405 4.73 -5.72 23.95
N GLY A 406 5.96 -5.19 23.84
CA GLY A 406 7.19 -5.85 24.27
C GLY A 406 7.61 -7.00 23.35
N LEU A 407 8.90 -7.06 23.02
CA LEU A 407 9.50 -8.22 22.34
C LEU A 407 10.14 -9.21 23.32
N ARG A 408 10.31 -8.84 24.59
CA ARG A 408 10.99 -9.68 25.60
C ARG A 408 10.25 -10.99 25.84
N ALA A 409 10.94 -12.11 25.64
CA ALA A 409 10.42 -13.43 25.96
C ALA A 409 10.28 -13.60 27.48
N GLY A 410 9.07 -13.91 27.94
CA GLY A 410 8.78 -14.17 29.36
C GLY A 410 8.62 -15.66 29.67
N PRO A 411 8.36 -15.98 30.95
CA PRO A 411 7.98 -17.33 31.35
C PRO A 411 6.61 -17.73 30.77
N GLU A 412 5.73 -16.76 30.51
CA GLU A 412 4.43 -16.98 29.86
C GLU A 412 4.52 -16.60 28.36
N PRO A 413 3.99 -17.45 27.45
CA PRO A 413 3.81 -17.11 26.04
C PRO A 413 2.94 -15.87 25.86
N ARG A 414 3.30 -15.00 24.91
CA ARG A 414 2.61 -13.73 24.66
C ARG A 414 2.34 -13.54 23.18
N GLU A 415 1.11 -13.19 22.83
CA GLU A 415 0.80 -12.76 21.46
C GLU A 415 1.23 -11.30 21.27
N VAL A 416 2.01 -11.02 20.23
CA VAL A 416 2.54 -9.70 19.90
C VAL A 416 2.13 -9.33 18.47
N GLN A 417 1.54 -8.14 18.32
CA GLN A 417 1.22 -7.58 17.01
C GLN A 417 2.48 -6.97 16.38
N LEU A 418 2.98 -7.56 15.30
CA LEU A 418 4.17 -7.06 14.60
C LEU A 418 3.83 -5.97 13.58
N ALA A 419 2.67 -6.08 12.93
CA ALA A 419 2.22 -5.16 11.89
C ALA A 419 0.70 -5.00 11.89
N GLY A 420 0.23 -3.84 11.44
CA GLY A 420 -1.19 -3.57 11.20
C GLY A 420 -1.43 -3.14 9.76
N ALA A 421 -2.56 -3.54 9.19
CA ALA A 421 -2.95 -3.02 7.88
C ALA A 421 -3.11 -1.50 7.92
N TYR A 422 -2.81 -0.83 6.81
CA TYR A 422 -3.01 0.61 6.70
C TYR A 422 -4.49 1.02 6.84
N CYS A 423 -5.39 0.22 6.27
CA CYS A 423 -6.84 0.45 6.24
C CYS A 423 -7.44 0.42 7.67
N ALA A 424 -7.30 -0.72 8.34
CA ALA A 424 -7.66 -1.04 9.72
C ALA A 424 -7.51 -2.56 9.88
N GLU A 425 -7.29 -3.04 11.10
CA GLU A 425 -7.31 -4.49 11.38
C GLU A 425 -8.65 -5.12 10.96
N SER A 426 -9.77 -4.42 11.14
CA SER A 426 -11.09 -4.89 10.75
C SER A 426 -11.28 -5.05 9.24
N CYS A 427 -10.44 -4.41 8.42
CA CYS A 427 -10.56 -4.44 6.96
C CYS A 427 -9.55 -5.40 6.33
N CYS A 428 -8.24 -5.24 6.62
CA CYS A 428 -7.18 -6.03 5.99
C CYS A 428 -6.32 -6.82 7.01
N GLY A 429 -6.72 -6.83 8.28
CA GLY A 429 -6.08 -7.62 9.32
C GLY A 429 -4.82 -6.96 9.92
N ALA A 430 -4.13 -7.75 10.73
CA ALA A 430 -2.86 -7.42 11.35
C ALA A 430 -2.06 -8.71 11.55
N LEU A 431 -0.73 -8.62 11.53
CA LEU A 431 0.15 -9.77 11.72
C LEU A 431 0.50 -9.91 13.20
N TYR A 432 0.26 -11.10 13.74
CA TYR A 432 0.60 -11.48 15.10
C TYR A 432 1.51 -12.70 15.13
N VAL A 433 2.32 -12.78 16.19
CA VAL A 433 3.16 -13.92 16.52
C VAL A 433 3.08 -14.19 18.02
N THR A 434 3.20 -15.45 18.43
CA THR A 434 3.36 -15.81 19.84
C THR A 434 4.85 -15.93 20.15
N ILE A 435 5.32 -15.17 21.13
CA ILE A 435 6.71 -15.20 21.62
C ILE A 435 6.73 -15.94 22.95
N ARG A 436 7.55 -16.99 23.04
CA ARG A 436 7.74 -17.76 24.29
C ARG A 436 9.20 -18.13 24.51
N ARG A 437 9.56 -18.25 25.78
CA ARG A 437 10.84 -18.81 26.21
C ARG A 437 10.76 -20.34 26.25
N ASP A 438 11.74 -21.02 25.68
CA ASP A 438 11.87 -22.48 25.70
C ASP A 438 13.32 -22.86 26.02
N GLY A 439 13.65 -22.95 27.32
CA GLY A 439 15.02 -23.21 27.76
C GLY A 439 16.00 -22.12 27.30
N ASP A 440 17.01 -22.52 26.52
CA ASP A 440 18.01 -21.64 25.90
C ASP A 440 17.56 -21.05 24.55
N GLU A 441 16.33 -21.32 24.12
CA GLU A 441 15.75 -20.77 22.90
C GLU A 441 14.61 -19.77 23.20
N VAL A 442 14.40 -18.85 22.26
CA VAL A 442 13.16 -18.06 22.14
C VAL A 442 12.46 -18.53 20.88
N VAL A 443 11.19 -18.92 21.02
CA VAL A 443 10.38 -19.44 19.91
C VAL A 443 9.34 -18.40 19.50
N TRP A 444 9.29 -18.13 18.21
CA TRP A 444 8.24 -17.38 17.53
C TRP A 444 7.37 -18.37 16.76
N ASP A 445 6.16 -18.63 17.26
CA ASP A 445 5.18 -19.56 16.70
C ASP A 445 3.77 -18.94 16.69
N GLY A 446 2.74 -19.74 16.38
CA GLY A 446 1.34 -19.30 16.53
C GLY A 446 0.93 -18.12 15.64
N TRP A 447 1.51 -18.01 14.45
CA TRP A 447 1.28 -16.89 13.53
C TRP A 447 -0.19 -16.69 13.14
N ARG A 448 -0.65 -15.44 13.13
CA ARG A 448 -2.02 -15.05 12.73
C ARG A 448 -2.00 -13.82 11.82
N GLY A 449 -2.91 -13.79 10.85
CA GLY A 449 -3.11 -12.64 9.95
C GLY A 449 -2.18 -12.56 8.75
N ILE A 450 -1.58 -13.68 8.36
CA ILE A 450 -0.75 -13.79 7.14
C ILE A 450 -1.62 -13.61 5.90
N ASP A 451 -1.17 -12.77 4.97
CA ASP A 451 -1.90 -12.46 3.72
C ASP A 451 -1.22 -13.01 2.45
N THR A 452 -0.02 -13.59 2.59
CA THR A 452 0.70 -14.24 1.49
C THR A 452 0.32 -15.71 1.29
N GLY A 453 -0.52 -16.26 2.17
CA GLY A 453 -1.07 -17.62 2.06
C GLY A 453 -0.14 -18.75 2.48
N ARG A 454 1.12 -18.46 2.85
CA ARG A 454 2.08 -19.46 3.36
C ARG A 454 2.37 -19.21 4.83
N LEU A 455 1.98 -20.16 5.68
CA LEU A 455 2.37 -20.15 7.09
C LEU A 455 3.90 -20.34 7.19
N PRO A 456 4.64 -19.43 7.85
CA PRO A 456 6.05 -19.63 8.09
C PRO A 456 6.25 -20.76 9.12
N PRO A 457 7.42 -21.44 9.08
CA PRO A 457 7.81 -22.32 10.16
C PRO A 457 8.02 -21.53 11.46
N ASP A 458 8.01 -22.24 12.59
CA ASP A 458 8.43 -21.66 13.87
C ASP A 458 9.88 -21.18 13.77
N CYS A 459 10.14 -19.95 14.19
CA CYS A 459 11.51 -19.43 14.28
C CYS A 459 12.04 -19.67 15.70
N ARG A 460 13.23 -20.27 15.81
CA ARG A 460 13.88 -20.57 17.09
C ARG A 460 15.19 -19.84 17.16
N PHE A 461 15.29 -18.87 18.05
CA PHE A 461 16.47 -18.04 18.22
C PHE A 461 17.25 -18.51 19.44
N ASP A 462 18.59 -18.42 19.40
CA ASP A 462 19.38 -18.45 20.63
C ASP A 462 18.90 -17.35 21.57
N ALA A 463 18.55 -17.70 22.79
CA ALA A 463 17.88 -16.75 23.66
C ALA A 463 18.81 -15.65 24.19
N ALA A 464 20.10 -15.92 24.35
CA ALA A 464 21.05 -14.89 24.78
C ALA A 464 21.25 -13.85 23.67
N ALA A 465 21.36 -14.30 22.42
CA ALA A 465 21.43 -13.43 21.25
C ALA A 465 20.12 -12.64 21.06
N TYR A 466 18.98 -13.30 21.23
CA TYR A 466 17.66 -12.66 21.17
C TYR A 466 17.51 -11.55 22.22
N ASP A 467 17.81 -11.86 23.49
CA ASP A 467 17.68 -10.91 24.60
C ASP A 467 18.62 -9.72 24.42
N ALA A 468 19.86 -9.96 23.94
CA ALA A 468 20.81 -8.90 23.63
C ALA A 468 20.35 -8.00 22.49
N GLU A 469 19.76 -8.57 21.43
CA GLU A 469 19.22 -7.79 20.32
C GLU A 469 17.99 -6.96 20.73
N VAL A 470 17.08 -7.54 21.52
CA VAL A 470 15.92 -6.80 22.04
C VAL A 470 16.39 -5.66 22.96
N GLU A 471 17.34 -5.92 23.87
CA GLU A 471 17.90 -4.86 24.72
C GLU A 471 18.57 -3.75 23.90
N ARG A 472 19.35 -4.11 22.87
CA ARG A 472 19.94 -3.14 21.94
C ARG A 472 18.87 -2.30 21.25
N ALA A 473 17.80 -2.93 20.76
CA ALA A 473 16.72 -2.24 20.07
C ALA A 473 15.92 -1.30 20.99
N GLU A 474 15.71 -1.69 22.25
CA GLU A 474 15.07 -0.84 23.26
C GLU A 474 15.93 0.40 23.60
N GLN A 475 17.25 0.26 23.61
CA GLN A 475 18.21 1.33 23.90
C GLN A 475 18.51 2.21 22.66
N ASP A 476 18.18 1.74 21.45
CA ASP A 476 18.42 2.48 20.22
C ASP A 476 17.45 3.66 20.10
N LEU A 477 17.98 4.86 20.26
CA LEU A 477 17.28 6.14 20.04
C LEU A 477 17.75 6.87 18.78
N SER A 478 18.59 6.23 17.96
CA SER A 478 19.19 6.87 16.77
C SER A 478 18.16 7.26 15.72
N TRP A 479 17.01 6.60 15.71
CA TRP A 479 15.87 6.89 14.84
C TRP A 479 14.98 8.04 15.37
N CYS A 480 15.08 8.40 16.65
CA CYS A 480 14.31 9.49 17.24
C CYS A 480 14.94 10.85 16.90
N TRP A 481 14.14 11.76 16.35
CA TRP A 481 14.47 13.18 16.31
C TRP A 481 13.85 13.92 17.50
N PRO A 482 14.25 15.17 17.79
CA PRO A 482 13.93 15.81 19.06
C PRO A 482 12.43 15.88 19.38
N ALA A 483 11.58 16.28 18.43
CA ALA A 483 10.13 16.30 18.61
C ALA A 483 9.55 14.91 18.92
N ARG A 484 9.99 13.87 18.21
CA ARG A 484 9.53 12.50 18.49
C ARG A 484 9.97 12.00 19.87
N ARG A 485 11.17 12.38 20.32
CA ARG A 485 11.65 12.11 21.69
C ARG A 485 10.79 12.81 22.74
N THR A 486 10.44 14.08 22.53
CA THR A 486 9.49 14.81 23.37
C THR A 486 8.15 14.08 23.44
N ALA A 487 7.61 13.66 22.30
CA ALA A 487 6.37 12.91 22.22
C ALA A 487 6.40 11.61 23.05
N ARG A 488 7.48 10.82 22.94
CA ARG A 488 7.68 9.59 23.70
C ARG A 488 7.75 9.82 25.21
N LEU A 489 8.52 10.82 25.64
CA LEU A 489 8.67 11.16 27.06
C LEU A 489 7.33 11.58 27.67
N ILE A 490 6.56 12.40 26.95
CA ILE A 490 5.21 12.80 27.36
C ILE A 490 4.27 11.58 27.43
N ALA A 491 4.27 10.72 26.41
CA ALA A 491 3.42 9.53 26.36
C ALA A 491 3.70 8.57 27.53
N ALA A 492 4.97 8.32 27.82
CA ALA A 492 5.39 7.49 28.96
C ALA A 492 4.91 8.11 30.28
N ALA A 493 5.15 9.40 30.48
CA ALA A 493 4.81 10.08 31.72
C ALA A 493 3.30 10.22 31.97
N LEU A 494 2.48 10.30 30.91
CA LEU A 494 1.01 10.28 31.01
C LEU A 494 0.47 8.87 31.32
N ARG A 495 1.15 7.82 30.86
CA ARG A 495 0.81 6.43 31.18
C ARG A 495 1.09 6.12 32.65
N GLU A 496 2.21 6.62 33.17
CA GLU A 496 2.59 6.48 34.58
C GLU A 496 1.71 7.32 35.51
N ARG A 497 1.14 8.43 35.01
CA ARG A 497 0.34 9.38 35.79
C ARG A 497 -1.00 9.69 35.10
N PRO A 498 -1.92 8.72 35.02
CA PRO A 498 -3.20 8.90 34.32
C PRO A 498 -4.09 9.97 34.95
N ASP A 499 -3.90 10.28 36.24
CA ASP A 499 -4.60 11.31 37.00
C ASP A 499 -4.36 12.74 36.48
N LEU A 500 -3.23 13.00 35.82
CA LEU A 500 -2.92 14.32 35.24
C LEU A 500 -3.96 14.79 34.24
N LEU A 501 -4.48 13.89 33.41
CA LEU A 501 -5.57 14.18 32.47
C LEU A 501 -6.94 13.85 33.06
N GLY A 502 -7.03 12.79 33.87
CA GLY A 502 -8.30 12.36 34.47
C GLY A 502 -8.98 13.45 35.30
N ARG A 503 -8.22 14.28 36.02
CA ARG A 503 -8.76 15.41 36.78
C ARG A 503 -9.45 16.49 35.94
N TRP A 504 -9.20 16.51 34.63
CA TRP A 504 -9.81 17.41 33.66
C TRP A 504 -10.92 16.76 32.84
N GLY A 505 -11.28 15.49 33.15
CA GLY A 505 -12.22 14.68 32.38
C GLY A 505 -11.66 14.26 31.01
N LEU A 506 -10.34 14.25 30.84
CA LEU A 506 -9.68 13.91 29.58
C LEU A 506 -9.00 12.55 29.67
N ALA A 507 -8.92 11.86 28.54
CA ALA A 507 -8.06 10.70 28.35
C ALA A 507 -7.05 10.97 27.20
N PRO A 508 -5.84 10.39 27.26
CA PRO A 508 -4.91 10.49 26.15
C PRO A 508 -5.44 9.67 24.95
N SER A 509 -5.52 10.31 23.78
CA SER A 509 -5.84 9.62 22.52
C SER A 509 -4.58 9.28 21.71
N GLY A 510 -3.47 9.98 21.95
CA GLY A 510 -2.18 9.71 21.33
C GLY A 510 -1.21 10.86 21.50
N VAL A 511 0.09 10.57 21.47
CA VAL A 511 1.15 11.58 21.42
C VAL A 511 2.13 11.17 20.34
N ALA A 512 2.31 12.01 19.33
CA ALA A 512 3.11 11.71 18.15
C ALA A 512 3.71 12.99 17.58
N THR A 513 4.36 12.91 16.43
CA THR A 513 4.72 14.09 15.64
C THR A 513 3.61 14.43 14.64
N ALA A 514 3.51 15.69 14.24
CA ALA A 514 2.54 16.11 13.25
C ALA A 514 2.83 15.45 11.89
N HIS A 515 1.78 15.19 11.12
CA HIS A 515 1.93 14.54 9.81
C HIS A 515 2.54 15.49 8.77
N ASP A 516 2.13 16.76 8.83
CA ASP A 516 2.53 17.87 7.97
C ASP A 516 3.85 18.54 8.38
N ASP A 517 4.23 18.42 9.66
CA ASP A 517 5.52 18.87 10.18
C ASP A 517 6.08 17.86 11.19
N PRO A 518 7.02 16.99 10.76
CA PRO A 518 7.65 16.04 11.65
C PRO A 518 8.34 16.69 12.86
N ASN A 519 8.75 17.97 12.82
CA ASN A 519 9.38 18.64 13.96
C ASN A 519 8.40 19.18 15.00
N THR A 520 7.09 19.02 14.79
CA THR A 520 6.08 19.43 15.76
C THR A 520 5.60 18.21 16.54
N THR A 521 5.67 18.26 17.88
CA THR A 521 5.01 17.27 18.74
C THR A 521 3.52 17.60 18.82
N VAL A 522 2.65 16.61 18.68
CA VAL A 522 1.19 16.75 18.80
C VAL A 522 0.68 15.82 19.87
N MET A 523 0.00 16.41 20.86
CA MET A 523 -0.73 15.69 21.90
C MET A 523 -2.21 15.71 21.56
N ARG A 524 -2.82 14.53 21.46
CA ARG A 524 -4.26 14.39 21.23
C ARG A 524 -4.95 13.92 22.48
N PHE A 525 -5.97 14.66 22.89
CA PHE A 525 -6.81 14.35 24.04
C PHE A 525 -8.20 13.99 23.56
N VAL A 526 -8.87 13.09 24.28
CA VAL A 526 -10.28 12.82 24.08
C VAL A 526 -11.06 13.20 25.33
N PHE A 527 -12.14 13.95 25.14
CA PHE A 527 -13.13 14.27 26.15
C PHE A 527 -14.38 13.42 25.87
N PRO A 528 -14.65 12.36 26.65
CA PRO A 528 -15.90 11.63 26.56
C PRO A 528 -17.04 12.44 27.21
N ALA A 529 -18.26 12.29 26.69
CA ALA A 529 -19.45 12.90 27.31
C ALA A 529 -19.61 12.41 28.77
N PRO A 530 -19.87 13.31 29.74
CA PRO A 530 -19.91 12.97 31.18
C PRO A 530 -20.98 11.95 31.56
N ASP A 531 -22.06 11.87 30.80
CA ASP A 531 -23.24 11.04 31.02
C ASP A 531 -23.29 9.80 30.11
N GLY A 532 -22.25 9.58 29.29
CA GLY A 532 -22.24 8.51 28.31
C GLY A 532 -23.25 8.72 27.19
N ALA A 533 -23.66 9.97 26.91
CA ALA A 533 -24.53 10.30 25.80
C ALA A 533 -24.01 9.67 24.50
N GLU A 534 -24.95 9.18 23.69
CA GLU A 534 -24.68 8.53 22.41
C GLU A 534 -25.26 9.35 21.26
N ASP A 535 -24.63 9.24 20.09
CA ASP A 535 -25.19 9.78 18.86
C ASP A 535 -26.40 8.95 18.38
N ARG A 536 -27.01 9.40 17.28
CA ARG A 536 -28.13 8.71 16.62
C ARG A 536 -27.82 7.27 16.15
N HIS A 537 -26.55 6.86 16.18
CA HIS A 537 -26.05 5.54 15.80
C HIS A 537 -25.64 4.68 17.01
N GLY A 538 -25.88 5.16 18.23
CA GLY A 538 -25.50 4.48 19.47
C GLY A 538 -23.99 4.51 19.75
N GLN A 539 -23.26 5.48 19.19
CA GLN A 539 -21.84 5.69 19.47
C GLN A 539 -21.65 6.75 20.55
N PRO A 540 -20.78 6.54 21.55
CA PRO A 540 -20.56 7.53 22.61
C PRO A 540 -20.06 8.86 22.04
N LEU A 541 -20.68 9.98 22.45
CA LEU A 541 -20.26 11.32 22.07
C LEU A 541 -18.88 11.65 22.67
N ARG A 542 -18.01 12.21 21.83
CA ARG A 542 -16.62 12.55 22.19
C ARG A 542 -16.18 13.83 21.48
N LEU A 543 -15.29 14.59 22.13
CA LEU A 543 -14.53 15.68 21.51
C LEU A 543 -13.04 15.33 21.52
N TYR A 544 -12.33 15.72 20.47
CA TYR A 544 -10.90 15.50 20.32
C TYR A 544 -10.17 16.82 20.19
N PHE A 545 -9.17 17.00 21.04
CA PHE A 545 -8.36 18.21 21.08
C PHE A 545 -6.92 17.90 20.70
N ASP A 546 -6.31 18.72 19.84
CA ASP A 546 -4.91 18.62 19.48
C ASP A 546 -4.14 19.81 20.08
N TRP A 547 -3.05 19.51 20.79
CA TRP A 547 -2.11 20.51 21.26
C TRP A 547 -0.78 20.35 20.55
N ARG A 548 -0.40 21.36 19.78
CA ARG A 548 0.84 21.40 18.99
C ARG A 548 1.97 22.07 19.78
N LEU A 549 3.10 21.39 19.83
CA LEU A 549 4.32 21.78 20.53
C LEU A 549 5.48 21.81 19.51
N PRO A 550 5.73 22.96 18.87
CA PRO A 550 6.82 23.09 17.90
C PRO A 550 8.19 22.92 18.57
N ASP A 551 9.20 22.55 17.79
CA ASP A 551 10.57 22.53 18.28
C ASP A 551 11.11 23.95 18.46
N ASP A 552 11.42 24.32 19.71
CA ASP A 552 11.99 25.61 20.09
C ASP A 552 13.52 25.55 20.28
N GLY A 553 14.14 24.41 19.98
CA GLY A 553 15.57 24.16 20.15
C GLY A 553 15.98 23.71 21.55
N SER A 554 15.07 23.69 22.53
CA SER A 554 15.38 23.19 23.87
C SER A 554 15.45 21.65 23.92
N PRO A 555 16.19 21.08 24.90
CA PRO A 555 16.27 19.63 25.08
C PRO A 555 14.88 18.98 25.16
N PRO A 556 14.67 17.82 24.51
CA PRO A 556 13.38 17.11 24.55
C PRO A 556 12.85 16.84 25.97
N GLU A 557 13.75 16.59 26.93
CA GLU A 557 13.44 16.37 28.34
C GLU A 557 12.80 17.60 28.98
N GLU A 558 13.36 18.78 28.72
CA GLU A 558 12.86 20.06 29.26
C GLU A 558 11.49 20.39 28.65
N ARG A 559 11.32 20.18 27.34
CA ARG A 559 10.02 20.36 26.66
C ARG A 559 8.96 19.42 27.21
N ALA A 560 9.28 18.15 27.36
CA ALA A 560 8.35 17.16 27.90
C ALA A 560 7.95 17.54 29.34
N ALA A 561 8.92 17.91 30.19
CA ALA A 561 8.66 18.35 31.55
C ALA A 561 7.76 19.59 31.60
N GLY A 562 8.05 20.62 30.78
CA GLY A 562 7.25 21.83 30.69
C GLY A 562 5.82 21.57 30.19
N ALA A 563 5.65 20.65 29.23
CA ALA A 563 4.35 20.25 28.74
C ALA A 563 3.51 19.57 29.84
N LEU A 564 4.13 18.64 30.57
CA LEU A 564 3.50 17.92 31.68
C LEU A 564 3.17 18.85 32.86
N GLU A 565 4.04 19.82 33.17
CA GLU A 565 3.77 20.84 34.19
C GLU A 565 2.55 21.68 33.79
N ARG A 566 2.45 22.11 32.53
CA ARG A 566 1.30 22.88 32.04
C ARG A 566 -0.01 22.11 32.17
N ILE A 567 -0.04 20.84 31.78
CA ILE A 567 -1.20 19.95 32.00
C ILE A 567 -1.52 19.83 33.49
N GLY A 568 -0.47 19.76 34.31
CA GLY A 568 -0.52 19.75 35.77
C GLY A 568 -0.99 21.06 36.41
N ARG A 569 -1.13 22.16 35.67
CA ARG A 569 -1.56 23.47 36.20
C ARG A 569 -2.85 24.01 35.57
N SER A 570 -3.13 23.66 34.32
CA SER A 570 -4.23 24.23 33.54
C SER A 570 -4.99 23.16 32.77
N ASP A 571 -6.28 23.40 32.53
CA ASP A 571 -7.13 22.52 31.73
C ASP A 571 -6.68 22.53 30.26
N PRO A 572 -6.31 21.37 29.66
CA PRO A 572 -5.91 21.30 28.25
C PRO A 572 -6.95 21.84 27.28
N LYS A 573 -8.25 21.80 27.62
CA LYS A 573 -9.32 22.35 26.76
C LYS A 573 -9.22 23.87 26.57
N GLY A 574 -8.45 24.57 27.40
CA GLY A 574 -8.23 26.02 27.28
C GLY A 574 -7.02 26.42 26.43
N PHE A 575 -6.23 25.46 25.95
CA PHE A 575 -5.03 25.74 25.14
C PHE A 575 -4.76 24.74 24.01
N ALA A 576 -5.54 23.67 23.92
CA ALA A 576 -5.55 22.75 22.80
C ALA A 576 -6.70 23.12 21.86
N ASP A 577 -6.49 22.92 20.57
CA ASP A 577 -7.47 23.24 19.53
C ASP A 577 -8.47 22.09 19.37
N LEU A 578 -9.77 22.40 19.24
CA LEU A 578 -10.80 21.40 18.97
C LEU A 578 -10.79 21.03 17.47
N GLU A 579 -10.44 19.79 17.15
CA GLU A 579 -10.21 19.32 15.78
C GLU A 579 -11.36 18.47 15.22
N ARG A 580 -11.96 17.60 16.06
CA ARG A 580 -13.04 16.69 15.63
C ARG A 580 -13.90 16.24 16.81
N GLY A 581 -15.09 15.70 16.53
CA GLY A 581 -15.98 15.16 17.54
C GLY A 581 -17.44 15.45 17.23
N SER A 582 -18.31 15.27 18.21
CA SER A 582 -19.73 15.57 18.07
C SER A 582 -20.01 17.07 18.02
N SER A 583 -20.65 17.53 16.95
CA SER A 583 -21.18 18.89 16.79
C SER A 583 -22.17 19.26 17.90
N GLU A 584 -23.07 18.35 18.24
CA GLU A 584 -24.06 18.50 19.32
C GLU A 584 -23.37 18.72 20.67
N LEU A 585 -22.37 17.90 21.00
CA LEU A 585 -21.61 18.01 22.24
C LEU A 585 -20.76 19.30 22.27
N ALA A 586 -20.13 19.66 21.14
CA ALA A 586 -19.36 20.89 21.02
C ALA A 586 -20.25 22.13 21.24
N ALA A 587 -21.42 22.17 20.62
CA ALA A 587 -22.39 23.26 20.76
C ALA A 587 -22.94 23.35 22.19
N ALA A 588 -23.28 22.22 22.81
CA ALA A 588 -23.77 22.17 24.18
C ALA A 588 -22.74 22.69 25.21
N LEU A 589 -21.44 22.52 24.92
CA LEU A 589 -20.33 22.96 25.75
C LEU A 589 -19.74 24.32 25.34
N GLY A 590 -20.28 24.96 24.28
CA GLY A 590 -19.86 26.28 23.82
C GLY A 590 -18.50 26.30 23.10
N TYR A 591 -18.06 25.19 22.52
CA TYR A 591 -16.84 25.13 21.73
C TYR A 591 -17.08 25.52 20.26
N SER A 592 -16.08 26.17 19.65
CA SER A 592 -16.01 26.45 18.22
C SER A 592 -14.88 25.64 17.58
N TRP A 593 -15.12 25.11 16.38
CA TRP A 593 -14.12 24.36 15.61
C TRP A 593 -12.96 25.23 15.14
N ALA A 594 -11.73 24.69 15.14
CA ALA A 594 -10.52 25.41 14.75
C ALA A 594 -10.53 25.89 13.28
N ASP A 595 -11.25 25.19 12.40
CA ASP A 595 -11.40 25.51 10.97
C ASP A 595 -12.69 26.29 10.64
N GLY A 596 -13.52 26.61 11.64
CA GLY A 596 -14.77 27.35 11.49
C GLY A 596 -15.91 26.57 10.82
N SER A 597 -15.79 25.25 10.65
CA SER A 597 -16.79 24.41 10.00
C SER A 597 -17.55 23.52 10.98
N ASP A 598 -18.89 23.44 10.87
CA ASP A 598 -19.68 22.41 11.56
C ASP A 598 -19.38 21.04 10.91
N ARG A 599 -18.49 20.26 11.52
CA ARG A 599 -18.15 18.92 11.02
C ARG A 599 -18.86 17.85 11.83
N ASP A 600 -19.97 17.35 11.28
CA ASP A 600 -20.47 16.01 11.56
C ASP A 600 -19.57 14.97 10.85
N THR A 601 -18.98 14.04 11.61
CA THR A 601 -18.42 12.78 11.08
C THR A 601 -18.95 11.60 11.84
#